data_AF-A0A7U2MZX9-F1
#
_entry.id   AF-A0A7U2MZX9-F1
#
_cell.length_a   1.000
_cell.length_b   1.000
_cell.length_c   1.000
_cell.angle_alpha   90.00
_cell.angle_beta   90.00
_cell.angle_gamma   90.00
#
_symmetry.space_group_name_H-M   'P 1'
#
loop_
_entity.id
_entity.type
_entity.pdbx_description
1 polymer ?
#
loop_
_entity_poly.entity_id
_entity_poly.type
_entity_poly.pdbx_seq_one_letter_code
_entity_poly.pdbx_strand_id
1 'polypeptide(L)'
;MAMMKVRVDAGLIVPQSTGKLILERQSILLPSMNIVIQDILEAGSTVETKGRSKKSEKAAREAMSKLTIDQKPEKLSLEDLAALSLDQKSALEDYVLLCRTEPEFLAHAVNAWFFSRPELVADEKGRRLPLITDKYINIAFFEMIHNAVVGAAVWGYIHQLLQALMTGPNDRTYKSSFLQELANVCHFEYQRVQRLFKRFVQMGSGDKHFKRVSGVYDNGTARVTMKTKPDTLTRTDPQLNYILRLCQPDTNASRVVEWVRKLDDLHQTHPAEQDKMVESEFDAFGDLAVTTNFVQCLSTSLPMPPINPKKGQTYVSRIKDVGSELDPLKSEVDLSAFAVPIDNLMEPGMAQGALTTLDEFISSRIGADIGFLYQDLNEECLSDLQNQAQQQKEKSEQIARAELASSTPEAPNREIQIEQRKEKIKTRPPHSSVYSIAPTAASATEPEPAAPSQAFKVKPSSLEVFSTLFSNPRPRSSITWAAFQAAMAHMKFSVVPKTGSIYTFSPPEGFNVQRSITLHRPHPSRIEGWRLLYFANRLKRKYGWDEKSFETE
;
A
#
# COMPACT_ATOMS: atom_id res chain seq x y z
N MET A 1 -36.42 28.85 19.34
CA MET A 1 -36.48 27.97 20.54
C MET A 1 -37.89 27.39 20.80
N ALA A 2 -38.98 28.18 20.74
CA ALA A 2 -40.34 27.67 20.99
C ALA A 2 -40.74 26.47 20.11
N MET A 3 -40.40 26.51 18.82
CA MET A 3 -40.70 25.43 17.87
C MET A 3 -39.93 24.12 18.14
N MET A 4 -38.74 24.20 18.75
CA MET A 4 -37.99 23.02 19.20
C MET A 4 -38.62 22.41 20.47
N LYS A 5 -39.08 23.24 21.40
CA LYS A 5 -39.75 22.78 22.63
C LYS A 5 -41.02 22.00 22.31
N VAL A 6 -41.86 22.51 21.41
CA VAL A 6 -43.08 21.81 20.95
C VAL A 6 -42.76 20.45 20.34
N ARG A 7 -41.66 20.32 19.57
CA ARG A 7 -41.23 19.04 18.99
C ARG A 7 -40.67 18.06 20.02
N VAL A 8 -40.02 18.56 21.09
CA VAL A 8 -39.58 17.74 22.23
C VAL A 8 -40.79 17.23 23.03
N ASP A 9 -41.74 18.12 23.33
CA ASP A 9 -42.96 17.77 24.07
C ASP A 9 -43.85 16.80 23.28
N ALA A 10 -43.83 16.88 21.95
CA ALA A 10 -44.50 15.94 21.05
C ALA A 10 -43.72 14.62 20.81
N GLY A 11 -42.55 14.43 21.43
CA GLY A 11 -41.73 13.22 21.31
C GLY A 11 -41.07 13.02 19.94
N LEU A 12 -41.07 14.02 19.05
CA LEU A 12 -40.51 13.93 17.70
C LEU A 12 -38.99 14.10 17.67
N ILE A 13 -38.42 14.79 18.66
CA ILE A 13 -36.97 14.97 18.84
C ILE A 13 -36.64 14.92 20.34
N VAL A 14 -35.42 14.53 20.70
CA VAL A 14 -34.97 14.46 22.10
C VAL A 14 -34.08 15.66 22.46
N PRO A 15 -34.02 16.05 23.74
CA PRO A 15 -33.02 17.01 24.22
C PRO A 15 -31.60 16.55 23.88
N GLN A 16 -30.69 17.47 23.59
CA GLN A 16 -29.32 17.14 23.17
C GLN A 16 -28.58 16.27 24.21
N SER A 17 -28.80 16.48 25.50
CA SER A 17 -28.24 15.65 26.58
C SER A 17 -28.70 14.19 26.46
N THR A 18 -29.99 13.96 26.25
CA THR A 18 -30.57 12.63 26.01
C THR A 18 -30.13 12.04 24.68
N GLY A 19 -30.09 12.84 23.62
CA GLY A 19 -29.61 12.41 22.31
C GLY A 19 -28.16 11.94 22.34
N LYS A 20 -27.29 12.61 23.11
CA LYS A 20 -25.90 12.18 23.33
C LYS A 20 -25.84 10.80 24.02
N LEU A 21 -26.66 10.57 25.04
CA LEU A 21 -26.72 9.27 25.72
C LEU A 21 -27.28 8.15 24.81
N ILE A 22 -28.27 8.47 23.96
CA ILE A 22 -28.80 7.53 22.97
C ILE A 22 -27.72 7.15 21.95
N LEU A 23 -27.00 8.14 21.42
CA LEU A 23 -25.89 7.93 20.48
C LEU A 23 -24.75 7.17 21.14
N GLU A 24 -24.40 7.47 22.39
CA GLU A 24 -23.39 6.74 23.15
C GLU A 24 -23.79 5.27 23.36
N ARG A 25 -25.04 5.03 23.78
CA ARG A 25 -25.59 3.67 23.89
C ARG A 25 -25.54 2.95 22.55
N GLN A 26 -25.99 3.55 21.45
CA GLN A 26 -25.97 2.92 20.12
C GLN A 26 -24.54 2.65 19.63
N SER A 27 -23.63 3.60 19.86
CA SER A 27 -22.22 3.50 19.47
C SER A 27 -21.43 2.46 20.28
N ILE A 28 -21.92 2.05 21.45
CA ILE A 28 -21.30 1.01 22.29
C ILE A 28 -22.01 -0.33 22.10
N LEU A 29 -23.34 -0.34 22.21
CA LEU A 29 -24.15 -1.55 22.22
C LEU A 29 -24.10 -2.28 20.86
N LEU A 30 -24.21 -1.57 19.74
CA LEU A 30 -24.20 -2.21 18.42
C LEU A 30 -22.85 -2.90 18.14
N PRO A 31 -21.68 -2.26 18.38
CA PRO A 31 -20.40 -2.98 18.31
C PRO A 31 -20.32 -4.17 19.27
N SER A 32 -20.77 -4.02 20.51
CA SER A 32 -20.79 -5.15 21.47
C SER A 32 -21.67 -6.30 20.99
N MET A 33 -22.83 -6.01 20.38
CA MET A 33 -23.70 -7.04 19.80
C MET A 33 -23.07 -7.70 18.57
N ASN A 34 -22.41 -6.94 17.70
CA ASN A 34 -21.68 -7.52 16.57
C ASN A 34 -20.55 -8.45 17.03
N ILE A 35 -19.79 -8.06 18.06
CA ILE A 35 -18.77 -8.93 18.67
C ILE A 35 -19.41 -10.22 19.19
N VAL A 36 -20.51 -10.11 19.95
CA VAL A 36 -21.21 -11.29 20.48
C VAL A 36 -21.76 -12.19 19.36
N ILE A 37 -22.32 -11.61 18.30
CA ILE A 37 -22.80 -12.37 17.14
C ILE A 37 -21.64 -13.06 16.44
N GLN A 38 -20.52 -12.37 16.24
CA GLN A 38 -19.31 -12.94 15.65
C GLN A 38 -18.79 -14.11 16.49
N ASP A 39 -18.67 -13.94 17.81
CA ASP A 39 -18.26 -15.01 18.74
C ASP A 39 -19.20 -16.22 18.66
N ILE A 40 -20.52 -15.99 18.54
CA ILE A 40 -21.52 -17.05 18.36
C ILE A 40 -21.35 -17.77 17.01
N LEU A 41 -21.13 -17.02 15.93
CA LEU A 41 -20.93 -17.58 14.59
C LEU A 41 -19.64 -18.39 14.53
N GLU A 42 -18.57 -17.93 15.17
CA GLU A 42 -17.31 -18.65 15.30
C GLU A 42 -17.46 -19.92 16.12
N ALA A 43 -18.13 -19.85 17.28
CA ALA A 43 -18.39 -21.02 18.13
C ALA A 43 -19.32 -22.05 17.46
N GLY A 44 -20.26 -21.61 16.63
CA GLY A 44 -21.21 -22.45 15.90
C GLY A 44 -20.69 -22.95 14.54
N SER A 45 -19.54 -22.47 14.08
CA SER A 45 -18.96 -22.87 12.80
C SER A 45 -18.51 -24.33 12.85
N THR A 46 -19.29 -25.23 12.24
CA THR A 46 -18.92 -26.63 12.01
C THR A 46 -17.92 -26.79 10.86
N VAL A 47 -17.23 -25.71 10.46
CA VAL A 47 -16.07 -25.83 9.59
C VAL A 47 -14.98 -26.51 10.41
N GLU A 48 -15.05 -27.84 10.45
CA GLU A 48 -13.82 -28.61 10.45
C GLU A 48 -12.96 -28.02 9.34
N THR A 49 -11.92 -27.29 9.74
CA THR A 49 -10.71 -27.18 8.96
C THR A 49 -10.32 -28.61 8.65
N LYS A 50 -10.78 -29.14 7.50
CA LYS A 50 -10.48 -30.50 7.04
C LYS A 50 -9.04 -30.77 7.40
N GLY A 51 -8.88 -31.74 8.29
CA GLY A 51 -7.74 -31.86 9.18
C GLY A 51 -6.45 -31.48 8.47
N ARG A 52 -5.80 -30.46 9.03
CA ARG A 52 -4.36 -30.20 8.88
C ARG A 52 -3.65 -31.52 8.63
N SER A 53 -3.18 -31.75 7.40
CA SER A 53 -2.19 -32.81 7.18
C SER A 53 -0.91 -32.33 7.85
N LYS A 54 -0.81 -32.56 9.16
CA LYS A 54 0.38 -32.27 9.96
C LYS A 54 1.63 -32.90 9.34
N LYS A 55 1.46 -33.89 8.46
CA LYS A 55 2.51 -34.61 7.75
C LYS A 55 3.06 -33.84 6.54
N SER A 56 2.21 -33.20 5.71
CA SER A 56 2.71 -32.42 4.55
C SER A 56 3.24 -31.05 4.95
N GLU A 57 2.61 -30.39 5.93
CA GLU A 57 3.04 -29.09 6.46
C GLU A 57 4.37 -29.19 7.22
N LYS A 58 4.58 -30.28 7.96
CA LYS A 58 5.85 -30.57 8.65
C LYS A 58 6.97 -30.90 7.65
N ALA A 59 6.70 -31.72 6.64
CA ALA A 59 7.69 -32.04 5.60
C ALA A 59 8.08 -30.80 4.77
N ALA A 60 7.12 -29.94 4.44
CA ALA A 60 7.40 -28.67 3.77
C ALA A 60 8.17 -27.70 4.68
N ARG A 61 7.84 -27.60 5.98
CA ARG A 61 8.60 -26.79 6.95
C ARG A 61 10.02 -27.31 7.18
N GLU A 62 10.24 -28.62 7.26
CA GLU A 62 11.57 -29.24 7.40
C GLU A 62 12.42 -29.11 6.13
N ALA A 63 11.79 -29.11 4.94
CA ALA A 63 12.48 -28.80 3.69
C ALA A 63 12.85 -27.30 3.60
N MET A 64 12.00 -26.41 4.13
CA MET A 64 12.23 -24.96 4.11
C MET A 64 13.17 -24.47 5.22
N SER A 65 13.28 -25.16 6.36
CA SER A 65 14.30 -24.83 7.38
C SER A 65 15.73 -25.13 6.90
N LYS A 66 15.88 -25.86 5.79
CA LYS A 66 17.16 -26.15 5.13
C LYS A 66 17.53 -25.13 4.04
N LEU A 67 16.64 -24.20 3.71
CA LEU A 67 16.90 -23.10 2.79
C LEU A 67 17.39 -21.90 3.61
N THR A 68 18.69 -21.90 3.89
CA THR A 68 19.37 -20.88 4.71
C THR A 68 19.19 -19.48 4.12
N ILE A 69 18.79 -18.52 4.95
CA ILE A 69 18.88 -17.09 4.65
C ILE A 69 20.35 -16.70 4.83
N ASP A 70 21.04 -16.32 3.76
CA ASP A 70 22.38 -15.75 3.91
C ASP A 70 22.26 -14.33 4.50
N GLN A 71 23.01 -14.09 5.57
CA GLN A 71 22.68 -13.11 6.63
C GLN A 71 23.32 -11.73 6.45
N LYS A 72 23.85 -11.43 5.25
CA LYS A 72 24.54 -10.16 4.97
C LYS A 72 23.84 -9.45 3.81
N PRO A 73 23.59 -8.12 3.89
CA PRO A 73 23.12 -7.38 2.73
C PRO A 73 24.19 -7.51 1.64
N GLU A 74 23.90 -8.31 0.63
CA GLU A 74 24.77 -8.50 -0.50
C GLU A 74 24.87 -7.17 -1.25
N LYS A 75 26.06 -6.83 -1.71
CA LYS A 75 26.26 -5.65 -2.54
C LYS A 75 25.60 -5.95 -3.89
N LEU A 76 24.43 -5.38 -4.11
CA LEU A 76 23.65 -5.60 -5.33
C LEU A 76 24.19 -4.75 -6.46
N SER A 77 24.05 -5.25 -7.70
CA SER A 77 24.29 -4.44 -8.89
C SER A 77 23.23 -3.35 -9.02
N LEU A 78 23.47 -2.34 -9.86
CA LEU A 78 22.49 -1.29 -10.11
C LEU A 78 21.27 -1.87 -10.86
N GLU A 79 21.51 -2.87 -11.70
CA GLU A 79 20.52 -3.66 -12.41
C GLU A 79 19.60 -4.41 -11.45
N ASP A 80 20.16 -5.05 -10.41
CA ASP A 80 19.39 -5.76 -9.38
C ASP A 80 18.52 -4.79 -8.56
N LEU A 81 19.06 -3.61 -8.21
CA LEU A 81 18.29 -2.56 -7.53
C LEU A 81 17.15 -2.03 -8.41
N ALA A 82 17.41 -1.84 -9.70
CA ALA A 82 16.38 -1.46 -10.68
C ALA A 82 15.31 -2.55 -10.81
N ALA A 83 15.69 -3.83 -10.76
CA ALA A 83 14.75 -4.96 -10.78
C ALA A 83 13.88 -5.01 -9.51
N LEU A 84 14.47 -4.78 -8.33
CA LEU A 84 13.72 -4.72 -7.05
C LEU A 84 12.71 -3.57 -7.05
N SER A 85 13.13 -2.36 -7.48
CA SER A 85 12.21 -1.22 -7.59
C SER A 85 11.12 -1.44 -8.62
N LEU A 86 11.43 -2.12 -9.74
CA LEU A 86 10.44 -2.46 -10.76
C LEU A 86 9.40 -3.46 -10.26
N ASP A 87 9.82 -4.49 -9.51
CA ASP A 87 8.90 -5.48 -8.94
C ASP A 87 7.94 -4.82 -7.94
N GLN A 88 8.47 -3.94 -7.07
CA GLN A 88 7.65 -3.20 -6.11
C GLN A 88 6.73 -2.18 -6.77
N LYS A 89 7.23 -1.45 -7.78
CA LYS A 89 6.40 -0.58 -8.64
C LYS A 89 5.25 -1.37 -9.26
N SER A 90 5.55 -2.51 -9.88
CA SER A 90 4.55 -3.37 -10.54
C SER A 90 3.50 -3.87 -9.54
N ALA A 91 3.93 -4.27 -8.33
CA ALA A 91 3.05 -4.72 -7.26
C ALA A 91 2.03 -3.66 -6.83
N LEU A 92 2.45 -2.38 -6.78
CA LEU A 92 1.60 -1.25 -6.40
C LEU A 92 0.70 -0.79 -7.55
N GLU A 93 1.17 -0.84 -8.79
CA GLU A 93 0.32 -0.64 -9.98
C GLU A 93 -0.78 -1.71 -10.06
N ASP A 94 -0.44 -2.96 -9.72
CA ASP A 94 -1.42 -4.05 -9.63
C ASP A 94 -2.45 -3.83 -8.54
N TYR A 95 -2.05 -3.28 -7.40
CA TYR A 95 -2.98 -2.89 -6.34
C TYR A 95 -3.97 -1.82 -6.83
N VAL A 96 -3.49 -0.77 -7.51
CA VAL A 96 -4.34 0.28 -8.09
C VAL A 96 -5.28 -0.31 -9.16
N LEU A 97 -4.77 -1.20 -10.01
CA LEU A 97 -5.57 -1.88 -11.02
C LEU A 97 -6.70 -2.72 -10.40
N LEU A 98 -6.42 -3.46 -9.34
CA LEU A 98 -7.42 -4.26 -8.64
C LEU A 98 -8.47 -3.39 -7.96
N CYS A 99 -8.08 -2.28 -7.32
CA CYS A 99 -9.06 -1.29 -6.83
C CYS A 99 -9.99 -0.78 -7.95
N ARG A 100 -9.50 -0.69 -9.18
CA ARG A 100 -10.26 -0.21 -10.34
C ARG A 100 -11.17 -1.27 -10.96
N THR A 101 -10.74 -2.54 -10.95
CA THR A 101 -11.34 -3.61 -11.77
C THR A 101 -12.10 -4.65 -10.96
N GLU A 102 -11.78 -4.80 -9.68
CA GLU A 102 -12.33 -5.84 -8.81
C GLU A 102 -13.10 -5.22 -7.63
N PRO A 103 -14.45 -5.17 -7.70
CA PRO A 103 -15.27 -4.60 -6.63
C PRO A 103 -15.02 -5.19 -5.24
N GLU A 104 -14.77 -6.50 -5.15
CA GLU A 104 -14.44 -7.20 -3.89
C GLU A 104 -13.16 -6.65 -3.26
N PHE A 105 -12.14 -6.45 -4.09
CA PHE A 105 -10.87 -5.89 -3.65
C PHE A 105 -11.04 -4.45 -3.18
N LEU A 106 -11.77 -3.64 -3.95
CA LEU A 106 -12.06 -2.25 -3.62
C LEU A 106 -12.80 -2.14 -2.28
N ALA A 107 -13.89 -2.89 -2.10
CA ALA A 107 -14.68 -2.89 -0.88
C ALA A 107 -13.85 -3.31 0.34
N HIS A 108 -13.00 -4.33 0.20
CA HIS A 108 -12.07 -4.74 1.27
C HIS A 108 -11.10 -3.60 1.64
N ALA A 109 -10.47 -2.97 0.64
CA ALA A 109 -9.51 -1.89 0.87
C ALA A 109 -10.17 -0.67 1.55
N VAL A 110 -11.37 -0.27 1.10
CA VAL A 110 -12.13 0.84 1.72
C VAL A 110 -12.51 0.50 3.15
N ASN A 111 -12.95 -0.73 3.43
CA ASN A 111 -13.25 -1.19 4.79
C ASN A 111 -12.02 -1.09 5.72
N ALA A 112 -10.85 -1.57 5.27
CA ALA A 112 -9.61 -1.49 6.05
C ALA A 112 -9.27 -0.03 6.41
N TRP A 113 -9.44 0.90 5.47
CA TRP A 113 -9.24 2.32 5.73
C TRP A 113 -10.30 2.91 6.68
N PHE A 114 -11.57 2.57 6.49
CA PHE A 114 -12.66 3.08 7.31
C PHE A 114 -12.50 2.67 8.79
N PHE A 115 -12.18 1.40 9.06
CA PHE A 115 -12.03 0.88 10.43
C PHE A 115 -10.71 1.23 11.10
N SER A 116 -9.72 1.74 10.35
CA SER A 116 -8.42 2.17 10.89
C SER A 116 -8.32 3.69 11.13
N ARG A 117 -9.42 4.42 10.94
CA ARG A 117 -9.42 5.88 11.01
C ARG A 117 -9.05 6.41 12.41
N PRO A 118 -8.23 7.48 12.52
CA PRO A 118 -7.76 8.02 13.79
C PRO A 118 -8.85 8.45 14.78
N GLU A 119 -10.04 8.79 14.29
CA GLU A 119 -11.20 9.20 15.08
C GLU A 119 -11.72 8.08 16.01
N LEU A 120 -11.48 6.82 15.65
CA LEU A 120 -11.89 5.65 16.44
C LEU A 120 -10.95 5.38 17.62
N VAL A 121 -9.76 5.98 17.63
CA VAL A 121 -8.82 5.89 18.75
C VAL A 121 -9.40 6.65 19.94
N ALA A 122 -9.37 5.99 21.11
CA ALA A 122 -9.83 6.59 22.36
C ALA A 122 -8.99 7.83 22.72
N ASP A 123 -9.64 8.89 23.18
CA ASP A 123 -8.94 10.09 23.67
C ASP A 123 -8.36 9.92 25.07
N GLU A 124 -7.77 10.99 25.62
CA GLU A 124 -7.24 11.01 26.99
C GLU A 124 -8.26 10.59 28.06
N LYS A 125 -9.56 10.68 27.79
CA LYS A 125 -10.66 10.33 28.70
C LYS A 125 -11.30 8.98 28.36
N GLY A 126 -10.70 8.20 27.45
CA GLY A 126 -11.24 6.93 26.99
C GLY A 126 -12.39 7.05 25.99
N ARG A 127 -12.73 8.27 25.53
CA ARG A 127 -13.87 8.51 24.65
C ARG A 127 -13.47 8.29 23.19
N ARG A 128 -14.26 7.48 22.49
CA ARG A 128 -14.15 7.28 21.04
C ARG A 128 -15.14 8.18 20.31
N LEU A 129 -14.80 8.65 19.11
CA LEU A 129 -15.79 9.36 18.30
C LEU A 129 -16.78 8.34 17.71
N PRO A 130 -18.09 8.67 17.65
CA PRO A 130 -19.10 7.77 17.09
C PRO A 130 -18.75 7.31 15.67
N LEU A 131 -19.24 6.13 15.31
CA LEU A 131 -19.23 5.64 13.94
C LEU A 131 -20.24 6.43 13.10
N ILE A 132 -19.97 7.71 12.82
CA ILE A 132 -20.65 8.42 11.74
C ILE A 132 -20.21 7.73 10.45
N THR A 133 -21.15 7.17 9.68
CA THR A 133 -20.85 6.26 8.57
C THR A 133 -20.56 7.02 7.29
N ASP A 134 -21.53 7.78 6.77
CA ASP A 134 -21.55 8.21 5.37
C ASP A 134 -20.38 9.15 5.04
N LYS A 135 -20.23 10.21 5.84
CA LYS A 135 -19.12 11.17 5.70
C LYS A 135 -17.75 10.48 5.71
N TYR A 136 -17.56 9.52 6.61
CA TYR A 136 -16.27 8.89 6.80
C TYR A 136 -16.01 7.74 5.84
N ILE A 137 -17.06 7.18 5.23
CA ILE A 137 -16.92 6.25 4.11
C ILE A 137 -16.38 7.01 2.89
N ASN A 138 -16.93 8.18 2.57
CA ASN A 138 -16.40 9.03 1.48
C ASN A 138 -14.92 9.38 1.71
N ILE A 139 -14.57 9.80 2.93
CA ILE A 139 -13.18 10.11 3.31
C ILE A 139 -12.30 8.85 3.20
N ALA A 140 -12.74 7.71 3.72
CA ALA A 140 -11.96 6.47 3.67
C ALA A 140 -11.72 6.00 2.23
N PHE A 141 -12.74 6.10 1.37
CA PHE A 141 -12.62 5.80 -0.06
C PHE A 141 -11.57 6.70 -0.73
N PHE A 142 -11.67 8.02 -0.52
CA PHE A 142 -10.72 9.00 -1.04
C PHE A 142 -9.29 8.71 -0.56
N GLU A 143 -9.09 8.60 0.75
CA GLU A 143 -7.76 8.40 1.35
C GLU A 143 -7.12 7.09 0.89
N MET A 144 -7.92 6.02 0.77
CA MET A 144 -7.46 4.72 0.29
C MET A 144 -6.95 4.79 -1.15
N ILE A 145 -7.77 5.32 -2.07
CA ILE A 145 -7.40 5.45 -3.49
C ILE A 145 -6.18 6.37 -3.64
N HIS A 146 -6.19 7.51 -2.95
CA HIS A 146 -5.09 8.46 -2.99
C HIS A 146 -3.78 7.83 -2.50
N ASN A 147 -3.81 7.09 -1.39
CA ASN A 147 -2.62 6.40 -0.87
C ASN A 147 -2.09 5.32 -1.82
N ALA A 148 -2.99 4.55 -2.47
CA ALA A 148 -2.60 3.54 -3.45
C ALA A 148 -1.88 4.18 -4.65
N VAL A 149 -2.44 5.26 -5.20
CA VAL A 149 -1.84 6.01 -6.33
C VAL A 149 -0.50 6.62 -5.94
N VAL A 150 -0.40 7.27 -4.77
CA VAL A 150 0.86 7.85 -4.28
C VAL A 150 1.94 6.79 -4.14
N GLY A 151 1.62 5.61 -3.59
CA GLY A 151 2.59 4.52 -3.48
C GLY A 151 3.13 4.09 -4.85
N ALA A 152 2.24 3.86 -5.81
CA ALA A 152 2.64 3.47 -7.17
C ALA A 152 3.46 4.58 -7.87
N ALA A 153 3.10 5.85 -7.68
CA ALA A 153 3.82 6.99 -8.24
C ALA A 153 5.24 7.14 -7.66
N VAL A 154 5.39 7.03 -6.33
CA VAL A 154 6.67 7.15 -5.64
C VAL A 154 7.64 6.05 -6.08
N TRP A 155 7.19 4.79 -6.12
CA TRP A 155 8.02 3.69 -6.62
C TRP A 155 8.29 3.78 -8.12
N GLY A 156 7.34 4.34 -8.89
CA GLY A 156 7.54 4.74 -10.27
C GLY A 156 8.72 5.68 -10.45
N TYR A 157 8.79 6.73 -9.62
CA TYR A 157 9.86 7.71 -9.66
C TYR A 157 11.19 7.16 -9.15
N ILE A 158 11.19 6.36 -8.07
CA ILE A 158 12.39 5.64 -7.58
C ILE A 158 13.00 4.79 -8.70
N HIS A 159 12.16 4.04 -9.43
CA HIS A 159 12.61 3.22 -10.54
C HIS A 159 13.19 4.08 -11.69
N GLN A 160 12.54 5.19 -12.04
CA GLN A 160 13.04 6.13 -13.06
C GLN A 160 14.39 6.74 -12.66
N LEU A 161 14.60 7.09 -11.39
CA LEU A 161 15.89 7.59 -10.89
C LEU A 161 16.99 6.53 -11.03
N LEU A 162 16.69 5.27 -10.72
CA LEU A 162 17.64 4.18 -10.90
C LEU A 162 17.97 3.93 -12.38
N GLN A 163 16.96 3.94 -13.26
CA GLN A 163 17.19 3.85 -14.71
C GLN A 163 18.06 5.01 -15.21
N ALA A 164 17.78 6.23 -14.76
CA ALA A 164 18.56 7.41 -15.13
C ALA A 164 20.01 7.36 -14.59
N LEU A 165 20.27 6.68 -13.47
CA LEU A 165 21.62 6.39 -12.98
C LEU A 165 22.34 5.33 -13.81
N MET A 166 21.60 4.38 -14.42
CA MET A 166 22.14 3.35 -15.31
C MET A 166 22.50 3.90 -16.69
N THR A 167 21.57 4.66 -17.30
CA THR A 167 21.69 5.13 -18.69
C THR A 167 22.25 6.53 -18.81
N GLY A 168 22.29 7.28 -17.70
CA GLY A 168 22.75 8.66 -17.69
C GLY A 168 24.26 8.83 -17.81
N PRO A 169 24.74 10.07 -17.95
CA PRO A 169 26.16 10.36 -18.04
C PRO A 169 26.95 9.82 -16.83
N ASN A 170 28.14 9.29 -17.08
CA ASN A 170 29.07 8.88 -16.03
C ASN A 170 29.80 10.09 -15.41
N ASP A 171 29.03 11.11 -15.02
CA ASP A 171 29.50 12.35 -14.42
C ASP A 171 29.22 12.37 -12.91
N ARG A 172 30.15 12.93 -12.13
CA ARG A 172 30.06 12.96 -10.67
C ARG A 172 28.93 13.88 -10.19
N THR A 173 28.76 15.03 -10.82
CA THR A 173 27.72 16.01 -10.45
C THR A 173 26.34 15.46 -10.77
N TYR A 174 26.16 14.88 -11.96
CA TYR A 174 24.95 14.16 -12.35
C TYR A 174 24.60 13.06 -11.34
N LYS A 175 25.52 12.12 -11.09
CA LYS A 175 25.30 11.03 -10.13
C LYS A 175 24.99 11.54 -8.73
N SER A 176 25.68 12.59 -8.26
CA SER A 176 25.44 13.15 -6.93
C SER A 176 24.04 13.73 -6.78
N SER A 177 23.52 14.43 -7.80
CA SER A 177 22.18 15.02 -7.76
C SER A 177 21.11 13.94 -7.74
N PHE A 178 21.25 12.91 -8.57
CA PHE A 178 20.32 11.77 -8.62
C PHE A 178 20.35 10.93 -7.34
N LEU A 179 21.54 10.67 -6.78
CA LEU A 179 21.66 9.96 -5.50
C LEU A 179 21.05 10.75 -4.34
N GLN A 180 21.16 12.09 -4.35
CA GLN A 180 20.54 12.94 -3.33
C GLN A 180 19.01 12.93 -3.44
N GLU A 181 18.47 13.03 -4.66
CA GLU A 181 17.03 12.92 -4.90
C GLU A 181 16.51 11.54 -4.45
N LEU A 182 17.20 10.46 -4.86
CA LEU A 182 16.85 9.08 -4.50
C LEU A 182 16.84 8.88 -2.98
N ALA A 183 17.85 9.39 -2.26
CA ALA A 183 17.91 9.31 -0.80
C ALA A 183 16.70 9.97 -0.13
N ASN A 184 16.31 11.15 -0.62
CA ASN A 184 15.19 11.92 -0.07
C ASN A 184 13.83 11.26 -0.38
N VAL A 185 13.64 10.76 -1.60
CA VAL A 185 12.41 10.06 -2.01
C VAL A 185 12.24 8.75 -1.24
N CYS A 186 13.31 7.98 -1.08
CA CYS A 186 13.26 6.74 -0.27
C CYS A 186 12.92 7.02 1.19
N HIS A 187 13.44 8.12 1.76
CA HIS A 187 13.08 8.53 3.12
C HIS A 187 11.62 8.96 3.22
N PHE A 188 11.11 9.69 2.22
CA PHE A 188 9.69 10.04 2.14
C PHE A 188 8.81 8.79 2.10
N GLU A 189 9.15 7.82 1.26
CA GLU A 189 8.41 6.56 1.15
C GLU A 189 8.42 5.78 2.46
N TYR A 190 9.59 5.67 3.10
CA TYR A 190 9.71 5.09 4.44
C TYR A 190 8.76 5.75 5.45
N GLN A 191 8.72 7.09 5.49
CA GLN A 191 7.81 7.80 6.39
C GLN A 191 6.34 7.54 6.05
N ARG A 192 5.99 7.40 4.76
CA ARG A 192 4.63 7.10 4.30
C ARG A 192 4.19 5.72 4.78
N VAL A 193 4.96 4.67 4.51
CA VAL A 193 4.61 3.30 4.92
C VAL A 193 4.67 3.13 6.44
N GLN A 194 5.54 3.86 7.15
CA GLN A 194 5.57 3.89 8.61
C GLN A 194 4.28 4.48 9.20
N ARG A 195 3.76 5.58 8.62
CA ARG A 195 2.48 6.16 9.05
C ARG A 195 1.31 5.21 8.79
N LEU A 196 1.34 4.49 7.66
CA LEU A 196 0.33 3.47 7.35
C LEU A 196 0.39 2.31 8.34
N PHE A 197 1.58 1.80 8.66
CA PHE A 197 1.77 0.80 9.70
C PHE A 197 1.21 1.26 11.05
N LYS A 198 1.57 2.48 11.49
CA LYS A 198 1.01 3.08 12.71
C LYS A 198 -0.52 3.19 12.68
N ARG A 199 -1.11 3.54 11.52
CA ARG A 199 -2.57 3.67 11.35
C ARG A 199 -3.30 2.36 11.63
N PHE A 200 -2.75 1.23 11.20
CA PHE A 200 -3.35 -0.07 11.52
C PHE A 200 -3.03 -0.51 12.93
N VAL A 201 -1.78 -0.33 13.38
CA VAL A 201 -1.33 -0.71 14.73
C VAL A 201 -2.16 -0.03 15.83
N GLN A 202 -2.50 1.23 15.67
CA GLN A 202 -3.30 1.96 16.68
C GLN A 202 -4.73 1.42 16.83
N MET A 203 -5.21 0.58 15.91
CA MET A 203 -6.55 -0.03 15.94
C MET A 203 -6.54 -1.55 16.13
N GLY A 204 -5.40 -2.23 16.01
CA GLY A 204 -5.24 -3.65 16.33
C GLY A 204 -4.43 -3.87 17.61
N SER A 205 -3.26 -4.50 17.51
CA SER A 205 -2.38 -4.87 18.62
C SER A 205 -1.97 -3.69 19.51
N GLY A 206 -2.03 -2.46 19.00
CA GLY A 206 -1.68 -1.23 19.71
C GLY A 206 -2.85 -0.43 20.29
N ASP A 207 -4.10 -0.89 20.23
CA ASP A 207 -5.31 -0.12 20.60
C ASP A 207 -5.25 0.54 22.00
N LYS A 208 -4.55 -0.11 22.94
CA LYS A 208 -4.33 0.37 24.32
C LYS A 208 -3.02 1.11 24.52
N HIS A 209 -2.29 1.45 23.46
CA HIS A 209 -0.97 2.10 23.50
C HIS A 209 -0.92 3.44 22.78
N PHE A 210 -2.02 3.81 22.13
CA PHE A 210 -2.22 5.13 21.53
C PHE A 210 -3.35 5.89 22.22
N LYS A 211 -3.36 7.21 22.02
CA LYS A 211 -4.43 8.10 22.42
C LYS A 211 -4.64 9.18 21.36
N ARG A 212 -5.90 9.47 21.06
CA ARG A 212 -6.29 10.62 20.25
C ARG A 212 -6.21 11.89 21.10
N VAL A 213 -5.60 12.94 20.57
CA VAL A 213 -5.50 14.24 21.26
C VAL A 213 -6.81 14.99 21.06
N SER A 214 -7.58 15.14 22.13
CA SER A 214 -8.92 15.75 22.05
C SER A 214 -8.87 17.17 21.47
N GLY A 215 -9.55 17.37 20.33
CA GLY A 215 -9.71 18.69 19.70
C GLY A 215 -8.53 19.14 18.84
N VAL A 216 -7.52 18.29 18.63
CA VAL A 216 -6.34 18.61 17.82
C VAL A 216 -6.37 17.80 16.54
N TYR A 217 -6.24 18.49 15.40
CA TYR A 217 -6.30 17.90 14.08
C TYR A 217 -5.06 18.32 13.27
N ASP A 218 -4.48 17.36 12.55
CA ASP A 218 -3.41 17.54 11.58
C ASP A 218 -4.05 17.47 10.19
N ASN A 219 -4.22 18.60 9.52
CA ASN A 219 -4.85 18.68 8.19
C ASN A 219 -6.21 17.94 8.15
N GLY A 220 -7.09 18.28 9.09
CA GLY A 220 -8.43 17.68 9.21
C GLY A 220 -8.46 16.26 9.78
N THR A 221 -7.33 15.59 9.96
CA THR A 221 -7.25 14.24 10.54
C THR A 221 -6.96 14.31 12.04
N ALA A 222 -7.66 13.53 12.87
CA ALA A 222 -7.43 13.58 14.31
C ALA A 222 -6.00 13.18 14.70
N ARG A 223 -5.34 14.00 15.55
CA ARG A 223 -3.96 13.73 15.98
C ARG A 223 -3.92 12.57 16.96
N VAL A 224 -3.05 11.57 16.70
CA VAL A 224 -2.85 10.41 17.58
C VAL A 224 -1.40 10.30 18.07
N THR A 225 -1.24 10.15 19.39
CA THR A 225 0.05 10.05 20.07
C THR A 225 0.19 8.72 20.80
N MET A 226 1.41 8.21 20.90
CA MET A 226 1.72 7.00 21.69
C MET A 226 1.77 7.38 23.17
N LYS A 227 1.10 6.59 24.03
CA LYS A 227 1.09 6.83 25.49
C LYS A 227 2.02 5.90 26.26
N THR A 228 2.41 4.76 25.68
CA THR A 228 3.31 3.78 26.31
C THR A 228 4.74 3.95 25.81
N LYS A 229 5.71 3.87 26.72
CA LYS A 229 7.13 3.80 26.34
C LYS A 229 7.46 2.35 25.96
N PRO A 230 7.93 2.05 24.73
CA PRO A 230 8.15 0.66 24.31
C PRO A 230 9.09 -0.13 25.22
N ASP A 231 10.06 0.54 25.86
CA ASP A 231 11.01 -0.04 26.81
C ASP A 231 10.35 -0.83 27.94
N THR A 232 9.17 -0.42 28.39
CA THR A 232 8.47 -1.08 29.49
C THR A 232 7.93 -2.45 29.10
N LEU A 233 7.82 -2.75 27.81
CA LEU A 233 7.26 -3.99 27.28
C LEU A 233 8.32 -5.04 26.93
N THR A 234 9.62 -4.70 26.98
CA THR A 234 10.73 -5.57 26.55
C THR A 234 10.68 -6.99 27.10
N ARG A 235 10.21 -7.17 28.35
CA ARG A 235 10.14 -8.49 29.01
C ARG A 235 8.75 -9.11 29.02
N THR A 236 7.71 -8.28 29.00
CA THR A 236 6.32 -8.73 29.17
C THR A 236 5.65 -9.02 27.84
N ASP A 237 5.96 -8.22 26.81
CA ASP A 237 5.43 -8.36 25.46
C ASP A 237 6.48 -7.88 24.45
N PRO A 238 7.44 -8.76 24.09
CA PRO A 238 8.50 -8.43 23.14
C PRO A 238 7.96 -8.05 21.76
N GLN A 239 6.88 -8.69 21.31
CA GLN A 239 6.25 -8.40 20.02
C GLN A 239 5.73 -6.96 19.99
N LEU A 240 4.93 -6.59 20.99
CA LEU A 240 4.37 -5.26 21.08
C LEU A 240 5.45 -4.18 21.29
N ASN A 241 6.54 -4.50 22.00
CA ASN A 241 7.70 -3.62 22.05
C ASN A 241 8.20 -3.30 20.64
N TYR A 242 8.50 -4.32 19.83
CA TYR A 242 9.05 -4.12 18.49
C TYR A 242 8.08 -3.38 17.57
N ILE A 243 6.78 -3.71 17.62
CA ILE A 243 5.73 -3.02 16.87
C ILE A 243 5.66 -1.54 17.25
N LEU A 244 5.65 -1.20 18.55
CA LEU A 244 5.60 0.18 18.98
C LEU A 244 6.89 0.94 18.64
N ARG A 245 8.06 0.29 18.67
CA ARG A 245 9.33 0.89 18.20
C ARG A 245 9.25 1.30 16.73
N LEU A 246 8.70 0.43 15.88
CA LEU A 246 8.51 0.72 14.46
C LEU A 246 7.51 1.86 14.21
N CYS A 247 6.61 2.15 15.16
CA CYS A 247 5.69 3.30 15.08
C CYS A 247 6.30 4.64 15.54
N GLN A 248 7.53 4.67 16.07
CA GLN A 248 8.16 5.91 16.55
C GLN A 248 8.80 6.71 15.41
N PRO A 249 8.58 8.04 15.35
CA PRO A 249 9.12 8.88 14.27
C PRO A 249 10.65 8.99 14.27
N ASP A 250 11.32 8.84 15.43
CA ASP A 250 12.76 9.07 15.61
C ASP A 250 13.65 7.85 15.28
N THR A 251 13.13 6.89 14.52
CA THR A 251 13.89 5.67 14.20
C THR A 251 14.76 5.90 12.97
N ASN A 252 16.07 6.10 13.18
CA ASN A 252 17.06 6.11 12.09
C ASN A 252 16.98 4.79 11.30
N ALA A 253 17.19 4.82 9.98
CA ALA A 253 17.02 3.68 9.06
C ALA A 253 17.71 2.40 9.56
N SER A 254 18.92 2.49 10.13
CA SER A 254 19.64 1.34 10.70
C SER A 254 18.92 0.70 11.89
N ARG A 255 18.28 1.50 12.75
CA ARG A 255 17.47 1.01 13.87
C ARG A 255 16.16 0.39 13.40
N VAL A 256 15.57 0.91 12.32
CA VAL A 256 14.35 0.34 11.72
C VAL A 256 14.64 -1.07 11.23
N VAL A 257 15.73 -1.24 10.47
CA VAL A 257 16.16 -2.55 9.96
C VAL A 257 16.32 -3.55 11.12
N GLU A 258 16.90 -3.12 12.23
CA GLU A 258 17.06 -3.95 13.43
C GLU A 258 15.71 -4.37 14.03
N TRP A 259 14.76 -3.46 14.16
CA TRP A 259 13.43 -3.78 14.71
C TRP A 259 12.58 -4.63 13.78
N VAL A 260 12.63 -4.37 12.46
CA VAL A 260 11.98 -5.23 11.46
C VAL A 260 12.53 -6.65 11.57
N ARG A 261 13.85 -6.80 11.65
CA ARG A 261 14.51 -8.11 11.81
C ARG A 261 14.10 -8.80 13.12
N LYS A 262 14.13 -8.08 14.25
CA LYS A 262 13.72 -8.65 15.55
C LYS A 262 12.28 -9.14 15.56
N LEU A 263 11.37 -8.41 14.92
CA LEU A 263 9.97 -8.81 14.81
C LEU A 263 9.80 -10.02 13.89
N ASP A 264 10.50 -10.03 12.76
CA ASP A 264 10.53 -11.17 11.83
C ASP A 264 11.09 -12.44 12.49
N ASP A 265 12.26 -12.34 13.13
CA ASP A 265 12.89 -13.45 13.86
C ASP A 265 11.95 -13.99 14.94
N LEU A 266 11.21 -13.11 15.63
CA LEU A 266 10.21 -13.50 16.63
C LEU A 266 9.07 -14.30 15.99
N HIS A 267 8.51 -13.84 14.86
CA HIS A 267 7.44 -14.56 14.15
C HIS A 267 7.90 -15.89 13.56
N GLN A 268 9.15 -15.97 13.10
CA GLN A 268 9.73 -17.22 12.58
C GLN A 268 9.94 -18.25 13.69
N THR A 269 10.46 -17.81 14.84
CA THR A 269 10.72 -18.68 16.00
C THR A 269 9.44 -19.03 16.76
N HIS A 270 8.46 -18.13 16.79
CA HIS A 270 7.20 -18.29 17.51
C HIS A 270 6.02 -17.95 16.60
N PRO A 271 5.58 -18.86 15.71
CA PRO A 271 4.48 -18.60 14.78
C PRO A 271 3.16 -18.20 15.46
N ALA A 272 2.93 -18.63 16.71
CA ALA A 272 1.74 -18.24 17.47
C ALA A 272 1.71 -16.75 17.84
N GLU A 273 2.87 -16.08 17.92
CA GLU A 273 2.95 -14.63 18.10
C GLU A 273 2.52 -13.90 16.82
N GLN A 274 2.78 -14.49 15.65
CA GLN A 274 2.32 -13.95 14.37
C GLN A 274 0.79 -13.85 14.32
N ASP A 275 0.09 -14.87 14.82
CA ASP A 275 -1.38 -14.95 14.88
C ASP A 275 -2.03 -13.92 15.82
N LYS A 276 -1.23 -13.16 16.57
CA LYS A 276 -1.73 -12.05 17.41
C LYS A 276 -1.84 -10.72 16.65
N MET A 277 -1.21 -10.59 15.48
CA MET A 277 -1.33 -9.38 14.67
C MET A 277 -2.60 -9.43 13.83
N VAL A 278 -3.27 -8.31 13.71
CA VAL A 278 -4.41 -8.21 12.81
C VAL A 278 -3.89 -8.19 11.38
N GLU A 279 -4.68 -8.76 10.47
CA GLU A 279 -4.41 -8.85 9.03
C GLU A 279 -3.81 -7.57 8.44
N SER A 280 -4.49 -6.43 8.62
CA SER A 280 -4.06 -5.14 8.07
C SER A 280 -2.74 -4.62 8.68
N GLU A 281 -2.44 -4.98 9.93
CA GLU A 281 -1.16 -4.63 10.56
C GLU A 281 -0.03 -5.44 9.95
N PHE A 282 -0.30 -6.71 9.66
CA PHE A 282 0.66 -7.61 9.07
C PHE A 282 0.99 -7.24 7.62
N ASP A 283 -0.03 -6.87 6.84
CA ASP A 283 0.16 -6.40 5.46
C ASP A 283 0.97 -5.08 5.46
N ALA A 284 0.64 -4.12 6.33
CA ALA A 284 1.41 -2.87 6.45
C ALA A 284 2.82 -3.06 7.00
N PHE A 285 3.04 -4.08 7.85
CA PHE A 285 4.40 -4.50 8.25
C PHE A 285 5.19 -5.03 7.05
N GLY A 286 4.53 -5.77 6.15
CA GLY A 286 5.09 -6.20 4.87
C GLY A 286 5.62 -5.03 4.04
N ASP A 287 4.80 -4.00 3.82
CA ASP A 287 5.19 -2.80 3.07
C ASP A 287 6.39 -2.07 3.72
N LEU A 288 6.38 -1.97 5.06
CA LEU A 288 7.47 -1.39 5.83
C LEU A 288 8.76 -2.20 5.68
N ALA A 289 8.67 -3.53 5.73
CA ALA A 289 9.80 -4.43 5.56
C ALA A 289 10.40 -4.36 4.15
N VAL A 290 9.58 -4.34 3.10
CA VAL A 290 10.04 -4.18 1.71
C VAL A 290 10.81 -2.87 1.55
N THR A 291 10.20 -1.76 1.99
CA THR A 291 10.78 -0.42 1.86
C THR A 291 12.09 -0.31 2.63
N THR A 292 12.11 -0.82 3.86
CA THR A 292 13.30 -0.80 4.73
C THR A 292 14.43 -1.65 4.16
N ASN A 293 14.10 -2.84 3.64
CA ASN A 293 15.07 -3.71 3.00
C ASN A 293 15.67 -3.06 1.74
N PHE A 294 14.83 -2.44 0.90
CA PHE A 294 15.29 -1.73 -0.29
C PHE A 294 16.24 -0.57 0.06
N VAL A 295 15.91 0.24 1.07
CA VAL A 295 16.80 1.32 1.56
C VAL A 295 18.14 0.77 2.07
N GLN A 296 18.12 -0.38 2.76
CA GLN A 296 19.34 -1.05 3.21
C GLN A 296 20.19 -1.55 2.02
N CYS A 297 19.56 -2.16 1.01
CA CYS A 297 20.23 -2.59 -0.22
C CYS A 297 20.86 -1.40 -0.97
N LEU A 298 20.12 -0.28 -1.11
CA LEU A 298 20.63 0.95 -1.72
C LEU A 298 21.86 1.47 -0.96
N SER A 299 21.75 1.59 0.37
CA SER A 299 22.81 2.13 1.22
C SER A 299 24.06 1.25 1.25
N THR A 300 23.91 -0.05 1.04
CA THR A 300 25.03 -1.01 0.97
C THR A 300 25.70 -1.02 -0.41
N SER A 301 24.94 -0.73 -1.46
CA SER A 301 25.37 -0.89 -2.86
C SER A 301 25.85 0.42 -3.50
N LEU A 302 25.30 1.56 -3.07
CA LEU A 302 25.56 2.89 -3.61
C LEU A 302 26.08 3.84 -2.51
N PRO A 303 26.90 4.85 -2.86
CA PRO A 303 27.36 5.87 -1.91
C PRO A 303 26.24 6.87 -1.60
N MET A 304 25.22 6.42 -0.88
CA MET A 304 24.02 7.20 -0.58
C MET A 304 24.36 8.40 0.31
N PRO A 305 24.02 9.64 -0.11
CA PRO A 305 24.19 10.81 0.74
C PRO A 305 23.19 10.80 1.91
N PRO A 306 23.47 11.52 3.01
CA PRO A 306 22.47 11.73 4.04
C PRO A 306 21.26 12.50 3.48
N ILE A 307 20.11 12.28 4.11
CA ILE A 307 18.89 13.03 3.81
C ILE A 307 19.17 14.52 4.00
N ASN A 308 18.77 15.34 3.04
CA ASN A 308 19.03 16.77 3.07
C ASN A 308 17.73 17.56 2.91
N PRO A 309 17.30 18.36 3.90
CA PRO A 309 16.03 19.08 3.85
C PRO A 309 16.04 20.27 2.86
N LYS A 310 17.19 20.58 2.23
CA LYS A 310 17.34 21.70 1.29
C LYS A 310 17.78 21.27 -0.12
N LYS A 311 18.58 20.21 -0.24
CA LYS A 311 19.12 19.71 -1.52
C LYS A 311 18.34 18.49 -1.99
N GLY A 312 18.06 18.37 -3.30
CA GLY A 312 17.36 17.23 -3.88
C GLY A 312 15.92 17.07 -3.37
N GLN A 313 15.24 18.20 -3.17
CA GLN A 313 13.88 18.24 -2.61
C GLN A 313 12.82 18.47 -3.70
N THR A 314 13.19 18.39 -4.98
CA THR A 314 12.30 18.75 -6.10
C THR A 314 11.03 17.92 -6.05
N TYR A 315 11.18 16.59 -6.00
CA TYR A 315 10.07 15.66 -5.95
C TYR A 315 9.31 15.73 -4.62
N VAL A 316 10.04 15.67 -3.50
CA VAL A 316 9.45 15.61 -2.16
C VAL A 316 8.67 16.88 -1.82
N SER A 317 9.08 18.06 -2.33
CA SER A 317 8.31 19.28 -2.20
C SER A 317 7.03 19.20 -3.03
N ARG A 318 7.15 18.94 -4.34
CA ARG A 318 5.99 18.95 -5.25
C ARG A 318 4.95 17.90 -4.89
N ILE A 319 5.36 16.72 -4.45
CA ILE A 319 4.41 15.68 -4.05
C ILE A 319 3.64 16.07 -2.78
N LYS A 320 4.27 16.81 -1.86
CA LYS A 320 3.59 17.38 -0.68
C LYS A 320 2.66 18.52 -1.05
N ASP A 321 3.03 19.33 -2.04
CA ASP A 321 2.20 20.42 -2.56
C ASP A 321 0.92 19.85 -3.20
N VAL A 322 1.06 18.83 -4.07
CA VAL A 322 -0.08 18.09 -4.64
C VAL A 322 -0.94 17.45 -3.54
N GLY A 323 -0.31 16.81 -2.55
CA GLY A 323 -1.03 16.23 -1.41
C GLY A 323 -1.82 17.28 -0.62
N SER A 324 -1.26 18.47 -0.42
CA SER A 324 -1.92 19.59 0.27
C SER A 324 -3.04 20.21 -0.56
N GLU A 325 -2.95 20.15 -1.89
CA GLU A 325 -4.01 20.58 -2.81
C GLU A 325 -5.22 19.63 -2.78
N LEU A 326 -4.96 18.33 -2.68
CA LEU A 326 -5.98 17.26 -2.63
C LEU A 326 -6.62 17.10 -1.25
N ASP A 327 -5.90 17.36 -0.16
CA ASP A 327 -6.35 17.07 1.21
C ASP A 327 -7.72 17.68 1.59
N PRO A 328 -8.07 18.93 1.22
CA PRO A 328 -9.40 19.49 1.52
C PRO A 328 -10.54 18.74 0.82
N LEU A 329 -10.28 18.20 -0.39
CA LEU A 329 -11.27 17.56 -1.24
C LEU A 329 -11.86 16.28 -0.63
N LYS A 330 -11.11 15.58 0.23
CA LYS A 330 -11.57 14.36 0.92
C LYS A 330 -12.84 14.59 1.74
N SER A 331 -13.05 15.82 2.21
CA SER A 331 -14.21 16.21 3.03
C SER A 331 -15.38 16.77 2.23
N GLU A 332 -15.16 17.06 0.95
CA GLU A 332 -16.12 17.71 0.05
C GLU A 332 -16.74 16.75 -0.96
N VAL A 333 -16.02 15.69 -1.33
CA VAL A 333 -16.51 14.68 -2.27
C VAL A 333 -17.73 13.93 -1.70
N ASP A 334 -18.77 13.78 -2.52
CA ASP A 334 -19.93 12.97 -2.19
C ASP A 334 -19.97 11.69 -3.03
N LEU A 335 -19.75 10.55 -2.39
CA LEU A 335 -19.82 9.21 -2.99
C LEU A 335 -20.99 8.41 -2.40
N SER A 336 -21.90 9.06 -1.68
CA SER A 336 -22.94 8.38 -0.90
C SER A 336 -23.87 7.53 -1.76
N ALA A 337 -24.14 7.94 -3.00
CA ALA A 337 -24.96 7.18 -3.93
C ALA A 337 -24.35 5.82 -4.35
N PHE A 338 -23.04 5.64 -4.16
CA PHE A 338 -22.30 4.47 -4.67
C PHE A 338 -21.65 3.66 -3.55
N ALA A 339 -21.02 4.33 -2.59
CA ALA A 339 -20.15 3.70 -1.61
C ALA A 339 -20.80 3.55 -0.22
N VAL A 340 -22.03 4.03 0.00
CA VAL A 340 -22.66 4.06 1.33
C VAL A 340 -23.94 3.20 1.35
N PRO A 341 -23.98 2.10 2.14
CA PRO A 341 -22.87 1.48 2.89
C PRO A 341 -21.77 0.91 1.98
N ILE A 342 -20.58 0.61 2.54
CA ILE A 342 -19.41 0.14 1.76
C ILE A 342 -19.75 -1.09 0.90
N ASP A 343 -20.62 -1.98 1.40
CA ASP A 343 -21.06 -3.17 0.69
C ASP A 343 -21.75 -2.86 -0.65
N ASN A 344 -22.30 -1.64 -0.82
CA ASN A 344 -22.86 -1.22 -2.10
C ASN A 344 -21.82 -1.27 -3.22
N LEU A 345 -20.53 -1.10 -2.94
CA LEU A 345 -19.47 -1.19 -3.96
C LEU A 345 -19.48 -2.54 -4.68
N MET A 346 -19.97 -3.59 -4.04
CA MET A 346 -20.10 -4.94 -4.61
C MET A 346 -21.22 -5.06 -5.63
N GLU A 347 -22.20 -4.16 -5.60
CA GLU A 347 -23.33 -4.19 -6.51
C GLU A 347 -22.90 -3.77 -7.94
N PRO A 348 -23.52 -4.33 -8.98
CA PRO A 348 -23.17 -4.04 -10.36
C PRO A 348 -23.12 -2.54 -10.67
N GLY A 349 -21.96 -2.05 -11.11
CA GLY A 349 -21.75 -0.66 -11.50
C GLY A 349 -21.49 0.33 -10.37
N MET A 350 -21.60 -0.06 -9.09
CA MET A 350 -21.40 0.87 -7.97
C MET A 350 -19.93 1.23 -7.75
N ALA A 351 -19.01 0.25 -7.75
CA ALA A 351 -17.58 0.53 -7.70
C ALA A 351 -17.12 1.45 -8.84
N GLN A 352 -17.56 1.14 -10.06
CA GLN A 352 -17.34 1.96 -11.26
C GLN A 352 -17.85 3.40 -11.06
N GLY A 353 -19.11 3.55 -10.63
CA GLY A 353 -19.73 4.85 -10.42
C GLY A 353 -19.01 5.67 -9.35
N ALA A 354 -18.57 5.05 -8.25
CA ALA A 354 -17.79 5.70 -7.21
C ALA A 354 -16.44 6.22 -7.74
N LEU A 355 -15.71 5.38 -8.49
CA LEU A 355 -14.41 5.74 -9.07
C LEU A 355 -14.54 6.85 -10.13
N THR A 356 -15.50 6.74 -11.04
CA THR A 356 -15.77 7.78 -12.05
C THR A 356 -16.16 9.10 -11.39
N THR A 357 -17.04 9.07 -10.39
CA THR A 357 -17.45 10.29 -9.67
C THR A 357 -16.28 10.94 -8.96
N LEU A 358 -15.41 10.16 -8.33
CA LEU A 358 -14.19 10.67 -7.69
C LEU A 358 -13.24 11.30 -8.71
N ASP A 359 -13.02 10.63 -9.83
CA ASP A 359 -12.11 11.08 -10.90
C ASP A 359 -12.59 12.39 -11.54
N GLU A 360 -13.88 12.48 -11.87
CA GLU A 360 -14.52 13.70 -12.39
C GLU A 360 -14.47 14.84 -11.36
N PHE A 361 -14.72 14.53 -10.09
CA PHE A 361 -14.65 15.52 -9.01
C PHE A 361 -13.24 16.10 -8.89
N ILE A 362 -12.21 15.26 -8.84
CA ILE A 362 -10.80 15.72 -8.78
C ILE A 362 -10.45 16.52 -10.03
N SER A 363 -10.79 16.01 -11.22
CA SER A 363 -10.54 16.67 -12.50
C SER A 363 -11.14 18.07 -12.55
N SER A 364 -12.37 18.24 -12.06
CA SER A 364 -13.06 19.54 -12.04
C SER A 364 -12.41 20.56 -11.09
N ARG A 365 -11.76 20.10 -10.01
CA ARG A 365 -11.20 20.96 -8.95
C ARG A 365 -9.72 21.26 -9.13
N ILE A 366 -8.98 20.32 -9.68
CA ILE A 366 -7.51 20.34 -9.80
C ILE A 366 -7.05 20.59 -11.24
N GLY A 367 -7.94 20.38 -12.21
CA GLY A 367 -7.68 20.53 -13.64
C GLY A 367 -7.09 19.28 -14.30
N ALA A 368 -6.92 18.18 -13.55
CA ALA A 368 -6.40 16.91 -14.02
C ALA A 368 -6.96 15.75 -13.19
N ASP A 369 -7.09 14.57 -13.79
CA ASP A 369 -7.35 13.35 -13.02
C ASP A 369 -6.15 12.99 -12.15
N ILE A 370 -6.39 12.22 -11.08
CA ILE A 370 -5.35 11.88 -10.10
C ILE A 370 -4.20 11.11 -10.74
N GLY A 371 -4.47 10.31 -11.77
CA GLY A 371 -3.48 9.49 -12.42
C GLY A 371 -2.48 10.32 -13.21
N PHE A 372 -2.98 11.21 -14.08
CA PHE A 372 -2.12 12.15 -14.80
C PHE A 372 -1.43 13.13 -13.87
N LEU A 373 -2.08 13.58 -12.79
CA LEU A 373 -1.47 14.49 -11.83
C LEU A 373 -0.16 13.94 -11.27
N TYR A 374 -0.13 12.66 -10.88
CA TYR A 374 1.08 12.01 -10.37
C TYR A 374 2.05 11.56 -11.47
N GLN A 375 1.54 11.18 -12.65
CA GLN A 375 2.38 10.85 -13.79
C GLN A 375 3.16 12.07 -14.28
N ASP A 376 2.48 13.20 -14.49
CA ASP A 376 3.09 14.46 -14.91
C ASP A 376 4.08 14.95 -13.86
N LEU A 377 3.75 14.83 -12.57
CA LEU A 377 4.67 15.15 -11.49
C LEU A 377 5.97 14.33 -11.58
N ASN A 378 5.89 13.02 -11.83
CA ASN A 378 7.06 12.17 -12.01
C ASN A 378 7.89 12.60 -13.24
N GLU A 379 7.24 12.80 -14.39
CA GLU A 379 7.88 13.19 -15.66
C GLU A 379 8.57 14.56 -15.56
N GLU A 380 7.88 15.56 -14.99
CA GLU A 380 8.40 16.92 -14.80
C GLU A 380 9.56 16.94 -13.81
N CYS A 381 9.46 16.24 -12.67
CA CYS A 381 10.54 16.21 -11.69
C CYS A 381 11.80 15.56 -12.27
N LEU A 382 11.64 14.49 -13.06
CA LEU A 382 12.77 13.82 -13.71
C LEU A 382 13.44 14.74 -14.75
N SER A 383 12.64 15.37 -15.61
CA SER A 383 13.12 16.33 -16.61
C SER A 383 13.84 17.51 -15.95
N ASP A 384 13.27 18.10 -14.90
CA ASP A 384 13.87 19.21 -14.18
C ASP A 384 15.18 18.81 -13.51
N LEU A 385 15.26 17.61 -12.94
CA LEU A 385 16.49 17.09 -12.34
C LEU A 385 17.59 16.87 -13.39
N GLN A 386 17.23 16.31 -14.56
CA GLN A 386 18.15 16.15 -15.69
C GLN A 386 18.66 17.50 -16.20
N ASN A 387 17.77 18.47 -16.40
CA ASN A 387 18.10 19.81 -16.84
C ASN A 387 18.99 20.53 -15.82
N GLN A 388 18.70 20.42 -14.52
CA GLN A 388 19.52 21.00 -13.45
C GLN A 388 20.92 20.38 -13.42
N ALA A 389 21.03 19.06 -13.55
CA ALA A 389 22.32 18.38 -13.59
C ALA A 389 23.16 18.80 -14.82
N GLN A 390 22.52 18.94 -15.98
CA GLN A 390 23.17 19.39 -17.20
C GLN A 390 23.59 20.86 -17.13
N GLN A 391 22.74 21.75 -16.61
CA GLN A 391 23.09 23.16 -16.40
C GLN A 391 24.20 23.34 -15.36
N GLN A 392 24.23 22.52 -14.30
CA GLN A 392 25.32 22.53 -13.33
C GLN A 392 26.64 22.08 -13.95
N LYS A 393 26.60 21.10 -14.87
CA LYS A 393 27.76 20.71 -15.67
C LYS A 393 28.24 21.86 -16.55
N GLU A 394 27.36 22.47 -17.34
CA GLU A 394 27.68 23.60 -18.21
C GLU A 394 28.21 24.80 -17.43
N LYS A 395 27.62 25.08 -16.25
CA LYS A 395 28.14 26.08 -15.32
C LYS A 395 29.50 25.68 -14.75
N SER A 396 29.74 24.42 -14.38
CA SER A 396 31.05 23.98 -13.90
C SER A 396 32.14 24.00 -14.99
N GLU A 397 31.75 23.83 -16.26
CA GLU A 397 32.62 23.99 -17.43
C GLU A 397 32.84 25.49 -17.76
N GLN A 398 31.84 26.35 -17.52
CA GLN A 398 31.94 27.81 -17.69
C GLN A 398 32.59 28.52 -16.49
N ILE A 399 32.62 27.92 -15.29
CA ILE A 399 33.30 28.44 -14.08
C ILE A 399 34.84 28.22 -14.14
N ALA A 400 35.38 27.93 -15.32
CA ALA A 400 36.75 28.34 -15.69
C ALA A 400 36.83 29.83 -16.11
N ARG A 401 35.70 30.56 -16.17
CA ARG A 401 35.57 32.01 -16.31
C ARG A 401 34.31 32.55 -15.59
N ALA A 402 34.53 32.96 -14.34
CA ALA A 402 33.77 33.94 -13.54
C ALA A 402 32.26 33.72 -13.25
N GLU A 403 31.83 34.34 -12.17
CA GLU A 403 30.79 33.91 -11.23
C GLU A 403 29.36 34.49 -11.42
N LEU A 404 28.42 33.75 -10.79
CA LEU A 404 27.16 34.13 -10.12
C LEU A 404 25.88 34.49 -10.91
N ALA A 405 24.80 33.72 -10.66
CA ALA A 405 23.62 34.11 -9.85
C ALA A 405 22.50 33.05 -9.98
N SER A 406 21.75 32.77 -8.90
CA SER A 406 20.51 31.97 -8.93
C SER A 406 19.33 32.83 -8.50
N SER A 407 18.32 32.95 -9.36
CA SER A 407 17.00 33.45 -9.00
C SER A 407 16.04 32.27 -8.87
N THR A 408 15.27 32.28 -7.78
CA THR A 408 14.16 31.37 -7.53
C THR A 408 12.94 31.85 -8.32
N PRO A 409 12.24 31.01 -9.11
CA PRO A 409 10.99 31.42 -9.72
C PRO A 409 9.90 31.55 -8.66
N GLU A 410 9.15 32.65 -8.73
CA GLU A 410 7.94 32.92 -7.97
C GLU A 410 6.82 31.97 -8.44
N ALA A 411 6.08 31.36 -7.51
CA ALA A 411 5.06 30.36 -7.84
C ALA A 411 3.85 31.02 -8.54
N PRO A 412 3.37 30.50 -9.68
CA PRO A 412 2.21 31.05 -10.39
C PRO A 412 0.91 30.85 -9.60
N ASN A 413 -0.05 31.75 -9.79
CA ASN A 413 -1.36 31.74 -9.13
C ASN A 413 -2.15 30.44 -9.41
N ARG A 414 -3.00 30.00 -8.45
CA ARG A 414 -3.70 28.70 -8.47
C ARG A 414 -4.60 28.53 -9.69
N GLU A 415 -5.33 29.57 -10.09
CA GLU A 415 -6.17 29.49 -11.30
C GLU A 415 -5.34 29.27 -12.56
N ILE A 416 -4.13 29.85 -12.63
CA ILE A 416 -3.22 29.69 -13.77
C ILE A 416 -2.70 28.25 -13.83
N GLN A 417 -2.36 27.65 -12.69
CA GLN A 417 -1.91 26.26 -12.64
C GLN A 417 -3.00 25.28 -13.08
N ILE A 418 -4.24 25.50 -12.64
CA ILE A 418 -5.40 24.69 -13.06
C ILE A 418 -5.59 24.78 -14.58
N GLU A 419 -5.52 25.97 -15.15
CA GLU A 419 -5.71 26.17 -16.59
C GLU A 419 -4.57 25.56 -17.41
N GLN A 420 -3.32 25.68 -16.95
CA GLN A 420 -2.17 25.01 -17.55
C GLN A 420 -2.29 23.48 -17.55
N ARG A 421 -2.78 22.88 -16.44
CA ARG A 421 -3.02 21.43 -16.36
C ARG A 421 -4.11 20.99 -17.35
N LYS A 422 -5.21 21.75 -17.46
CA LYS A 422 -6.27 21.48 -18.45
C LYS A 422 -5.75 21.57 -19.89
N GLU A 423 -4.91 22.56 -20.21
CA GLU A 423 -4.30 22.69 -21.54
C GLU A 423 -3.36 21.52 -21.87
N LYS A 424 -2.54 21.08 -20.92
CA LYS A 424 -1.69 19.89 -21.08
C LYS A 424 -2.50 18.65 -21.40
N ILE A 425 -3.62 18.42 -20.71
CA ILE A 425 -4.47 17.26 -20.96
C ILE A 425 -5.09 17.30 -22.36
N LYS A 426 -5.55 18.48 -22.82
CA LYS A 426 -6.12 18.64 -24.17
C LYS A 426 -5.15 18.29 -25.29
N THR A 427 -3.84 18.40 -25.07
CA THR A 427 -2.81 18.18 -26.10
C THR A 427 -2.19 16.78 -26.07
N ARG A 428 -2.60 15.93 -25.11
CA ARG A 428 -2.07 14.58 -24.91
C ARG A 428 -2.76 13.56 -25.84
N PRO A 429 -2.06 12.53 -26.36
CA PRO A 429 -2.70 11.42 -27.04
C PRO A 429 -3.71 10.70 -26.13
N PRO A 430 -4.76 10.06 -26.67
CA PRO A 430 -5.83 9.42 -25.89
C PRO A 430 -5.39 8.08 -25.27
N HIS A 431 -4.31 8.06 -24.48
CA HIS A 431 -3.90 6.90 -23.70
C HIS A 431 -4.22 7.11 -22.21
N SER A 432 -4.72 6.09 -21.52
CA SER A 432 -4.98 6.17 -20.07
C SER A 432 -3.67 6.23 -19.27
N SER A 433 -3.61 7.07 -18.22
CA SER A 433 -2.50 7.02 -17.26
C SER A 433 -2.38 5.63 -16.61
N VAL A 434 -1.15 5.19 -16.32
CA VAL A 434 -0.88 3.95 -15.56
C VAL A 434 -1.43 4.05 -14.13
N TYR A 435 -1.61 5.27 -13.62
CA TYR A 435 -2.17 5.55 -12.30
C TYR A 435 -3.67 5.90 -12.34
N SER A 436 -4.32 5.72 -13.49
CA SER A 436 -5.74 6.06 -13.67
C SER A 436 -6.63 5.22 -12.76
N ILE A 437 -7.53 5.89 -12.04
CA ILE A 437 -8.49 5.26 -11.12
C ILE A 437 -9.85 5.05 -11.79
N ALA A 438 -10.18 5.87 -12.79
CA ALA A 438 -11.38 5.70 -13.58
C ALA A 438 -11.22 4.47 -14.50
N PRO A 439 -12.23 3.61 -14.54
CA PRO A 439 -12.22 2.48 -15.46
C PRO A 439 -12.15 2.99 -16.91
N THR A 440 -11.19 2.46 -17.65
CA THR A 440 -10.96 2.85 -19.03
C THR A 440 -12.07 2.25 -19.90
N ALA A 441 -12.75 3.07 -20.70
CA ALA A 441 -13.59 2.55 -21.79
C ALA A 441 -12.73 1.60 -22.61
N ALA A 442 -13.12 0.33 -22.69
CA ALA A 442 -12.31 -0.74 -23.21
C ALA A 442 -11.61 -0.34 -24.52
N SER A 443 -10.31 -0.04 -24.43
CA SER A 443 -9.44 -0.37 -25.55
C SER A 443 -9.38 -1.89 -25.47
N ALA A 444 -10.24 -2.54 -26.25
CA ALA A 444 -10.12 -3.92 -26.63
C ALA A 444 -8.84 -4.09 -27.44
N THR A 445 -7.71 -3.92 -26.77
CA THR A 445 -6.49 -4.63 -27.06
C THR A 445 -6.40 -5.65 -25.94
N GLU A 446 -7.31 -6.64 -26.00
CA GLU A 446 -6.85 -7.99 -25.71
C GLU A 446 -5.54 -8.12 -26.51
N PRO A 447 -4.41 -8.48 -25.88
CA PRO A 447 -3.38 -9.14 -26.66
C PRO A 447 -4.13 -10.28 -27.35
N GLU A 448 -4.20 -10.25 -28.68
CA GLU A 448 -4.60 -11.39 -29.49
C GLU A 448 -4.03 -12.62 -28.80
N PRO A 449 -4.86 -13.61 -28.40
CA PRO A 449 -4.39 -14.69 -27.55
C PRO A 449 -3.21 -15.33 -28.26
N ALA A 450 -2.01 -15.05 -27.77
CA ALA A 450 -0.82 -15.71 -28.24
C ALA A 450 -1.16 -17.19 -28.16
N ALA A 451 -1.09 -17.88 -29.30
CA ALA A 451 -1.45 -19.28 -29.42
C ALA A 451 -0.93 -20.02 -28.18
N PRO A 452 -1.78 -20.82 -27.50
CA PRO A 452 -1.47 -21.32 -26.18
C PRO A 452 -0.09 -21.97 -26.21
N SER A 453 0.84 -21.36 -25.47
CA SER A 453 2.07 -22.05 -25.10
C SER A 453 1.63 -23.38 -24.51
N GLN A 454 2.24 -24.48 -24.97
CA GLN A 454 1.93 -25.83 -24.50
C GLN A 454 1.72 -25.83 -22.98
N ALA A 455 0.52 -26.21 -22.53
CA ALA A 455 0.13 -26.09 -21.14
C ALA A 455 1.12 -26.86 -20.24
N PHE A 456 1.39 -26.31 -19.06
CA PHE A 456 2.31 -26.94 -18.12
C PHE A 456 1.67 -28.19 -17.53
N LYS A 457 2.28 -29.34 -17.79
CA LYS A 457 1.94 -30.62 -17.16
C LYS A 457 2.31 -30.55 -15.67
N VAL A 458 1.31 -30.60 -14.80
CA VAL A 458 1.48 -30.51 -13.35
C VAL A 458 0.74 -31.63 -12.62
N LYS A 459 1.21 -31.96 -11.42
CA LYS A 459 0.55 -32.93 -10.54
C LYS A 459 -0.89 -32.48 -10.22
N PRO A 460 -1.84 -33.42 -9.97
CA PRO A 460 -3.22 -33.07 -9.64
C PRO A 460 -3.37 -32.08 -8.48
N SER A 461 -2.53 -32.17 -7.44
CA SER A 461 -2.56 -31.24 -6.30
C SER A 461 -2.09 -29.83 -6.64
N SER A 462 -1.19 -29.68 -7.61
CA SER A 462 -0.76 -28.37 -8.10
C SER A 462 -1.77 -27.78 -9.08
N LEU A 463 -2.39 -28.63 -9.90
CA LEU A 463 -3.51 -28.20 -10.74
C LEU A 463 -4.65 -27.65 -9.89
N GLU A 464 -5.04 -28.33 -8.81
CA GLU A 464 -6.08 -27.84 -7.89
C GLU A 464 -5.75 -26.44 -7.33
N VAL A 465 -4.48 -26.21 -6.96
CA VAL A 465 -4.01 -24.90 -6.49
C VAL A 465 -4.14 -23.83 -7.58
N PHE A 466 -3.62 -24.08 -8.79
CA PHE A 466 -3.68 -23.09 -9.88
C PHE A 466 -5.10 -22.87 -10.39
N SER A 467 -5.90 -23.93 -10.52
CA SER A 467 -7.32 -23.82 -10.86
C SER A 467 -8.07 -23.01 -9.81
N THR A 468 -7.86 -23.26 -8.52
CA THR A 468 -8.49 -22.47 -7.44
C THR A 468 -8.05 -21.00 -7.49
N LEU A 469 -6.81 -20.74 -7.89
CA LEU A 469 -6.25 -19.40 -7.96
C LEU A 469 -6.78 -18.59 -9.16
N PHE A 470 -6.88 -19.21 -10.33
CA PHE A 470 -7.24 -18.54 -11.59
C PHE A 470 -8.72 -18.69 -11.98
N SER A 471 -9.47 -19.60 -11.35
CA SER A 471 -10.93 -19.67 -11.53
C SER A 471 -11.60 -18.46 -10.88
N ASN A 472 -12.72 -18.01 -11.44
CA ASN A 472 -13.57 -17.01 -10.78
C ASN A 472 -13.84 -17.44 -9.33
N PRO A 473 -13.56 -16.57 -8.34
CA PRO A 473 -13.58 -16.97 -6.93
C PRO A 473 -14.99 -17.40 -6.54
N ARG A 474 -15.15 -18.70 -6.26
CA ARG A 474 -16.34 -19.17 -5.54
C ARG A 474 -16.25 -18.65 -4.10
N PRO A 475 -17.35 -18.19 -3.49
CA PRO A 475 -17.36 -17.87 -2.08
C PRO A 475 -16.77 -19.05 -1.30
N ARG A 476 -15.70 -18.82 -0.52
CA ARG A 476 -14.95 -19.82 0.30
C ARG A 476 -13.80 -20.59 -0.38
N SER A 477 -13.31 -20.16 -1.54
CA SER A 477 -12.07 -20.70 -2.09
C SER A 477 -10.87 -20.26 -1.21
N SER A 478 -10.03 -21.20 -0.78
CA SER A 478 -8.88 -20.93 0.10
C SER A 478 -7.72 -21.85 -0.22
N ILE A 479 -6.55 -21.28 -0.47
CA ILE A 479 -5.31 -22.02 -0.75
C ILE A 479 -4.37 -21.82 0.44
N THR A 480 -3.92 -22.90 1.08
CA THR A 480 -2.90 -22.75 2.13
C THR A 480 -1.59 -22.24 1.52
N TRP A 481 -0.88 -21.36 2.24
CA TRP A 481 0.41 -20.85 1.78
C TRP A 481 1.39 -21.97 1.41
N ALA A 482 1.44 -23.03 2.23
CA ALA A 482 2.28 -24.19 1.97
C ALA A 482 1.91 -24.93 0.67
N ALA A 483 0.61 -25.05 0.34
CA ALA A 483 0.17 -25.64 -0.92
C ALA A 483 0.57 -24.77 -2.12
N PHE A 484 0.43 -23.45 -2.01
CA PHE A 484 0.89 -22.51 -3.03
C PHE A 484 2.41 -22.63 -3.26
N GLN A 485 3.21 -22.61 -2.20
CA GLN A 485 4.66 -22.80 -2.30
C GLN A 485 5.04 -24.14 -2.92
N ALA A 486 4.36 -25.23 -2.54
CA ALA A 486 4.59 -26.55 -3.12
C ALA A 486 4.26 -26.58 -4.62
N ALA A 487 3.18 -25.91 -5.04
CA ALA A 487 2.82 -25.80 -6.45
C ALA A 487 3.87 -25.01 -7.25
N MET A 488 4.36 -23.89 -6.73
CA MET A 488 5.46 -23.14 -7.34
C MET A 488 6.75 -23.97 -7.41
N ALA A 489 7.08 -24.72 -6.36
CA ALA A 489 8.25 -25.60 -6.34
C ALA A 489 8.12 -26.78 -7.33
N HIS A 490 6.92 -27.32 -7.54
CA HIS A 490 6.68 -28.33 -8.59
C HIS A 490 6.91 -27.77 -9.99
N MET A 491 6.62 -26.48 -10.20
CA MET A 491 7.02 -25.72 -11.39
C MET A 491 8.54 -25.43 -11.48
N LYS A 492 9.34 -25.99 -10.55
CA LYS A 492 10.79 -25.80 -10.40
C LYS A 492 11.20 -24.37 -10.06
N PHE A 493 10.28 -23.53 -9.60
CA PHE A 493 10.66 -22.23 -9.04
C PHE A 493 11.43 -22.45 -7.74
N SER A 494 12.50 -21.67 -7.54
CA SER A 494 13.11 -21.57 -6.22
C SER A 494 12.26 -20.65 -5.34
N VAL A 495 12.02 -21.08 -4.10
CA VAL A 495 11.20 -20.35 -3.14
C VAL A 495 12.12 -19.87 -2.02
N VAL A 496 12.47 -18.59 -2.04
CA VAL A 496 13.43 -18.01 -1.11
C VAL A 496 12.70 -17.11 -0.12
N PRO A 497 12.58 -17.50 1.16
CA PRO A 497 12.10 -16.57 2.20
C PRO A 497 13.07 -15.40 2.31
N LYS A 498 12.52 -14.19 2.44
CA LYS A 498 13.26 -12.96 2.72
C LYS A 498 12.90 -12.50 4.14
N THR A 499 13.13 -11.24 4.45
CA THR A 499 12.75 -10.65 5.75
C THR A 499 11.23 -10.50 5.84
N GLY A 500 10.66 -10.91 6.96
CA GLY A 500 9.24 -10.79 7.27
C GLY A 500 8.40 -11.84 6.57
N SER A 501 7.25 -11.42 6.08
CA SER A 501 6.33 -12.25 5.29
C SER A 501 6.70 -12.35 3.82
N ILE A 502 7.87 -11.86 3.41
CA ILE A 502 8.22 -11.68 2.00
C ILE A 502 8.86 -12.97 1.46
N TYR A 503 8.35 -13.45 0.33
CA TYR A 503 8.94 -14.58 -0.39
C TYR A 503 9.24 -14.20 -1.83
N THR A 504 10.46 -14.50 -2.27
CA THR A 504 10.86 -14.38 -3.68
C THR A 504 10.74 -15.74 -4.34
N PHE A 505 9.99 -15.80 -5.44
CA PHE A 505 9.85 -16.96 -6.29
C PHE A 505 10.66 -16.71 -7.56
N SER A 506 11.76 -17.44 -7.76
CA SER A 506 12.60 -17.27 -8.97
C SER A 506 12.36 -18.42 -9.94
N PRO A 507 12.12 -18.14 -11.23
CA PRO A 507 11.89 -19.17 -12.24
C PRO A 507 13.15 -20.02 -12.47
N PRO A 508 13.01 -21.28 -12.91
CA PRO A 508 14.15 -22.11 -13.32
C PRO A 508 14.88 -21.49 -14.53
N GLU A 509 16.11 -21.91 -14.79
CA GLU A 509 16.85 -21.47 -15.97
C GLU A 509 16.15 -21.92 -17.26
N GLY A 510 16.04 -21.01 -18.24
CA GLY A 510 15.37 -21.28 -19.51
C GLY A 510 13.84 -21.18 -19.46
N PHE A 511 13.27 -20.64 -18.37
CA PHE A 511 11.83 -20.35 -18.31
C PHE A 511 11.47 -19.16 -19.22
N ASN A 512 10.27 -19.17 -19.80
CA ASN A 512 9.83 -18.15 -20.79
C ASN A 512 10.04 -16.70 -20.31
N VAL A 513 9.82 -16.46 -19.02
CA VAL A 513 10.10 -15.18 -18.38
C VAL A 513 11.08 -15.41 -17.23
N GLN A 514 12.34 -15.00 -17.42
CA GLN A 514 13.42 -15.18 -16.45
C GLN A 514 13.42 -14.12 -15.33
N ARG A 515 12.24 -13.65 -14.88
CA ARG A 515 12.12 -12.63 -13.83
C ARG A 515 11.45 -13.22 -12.58
N SER A 516 12.08 -13.04 -11.42
CA SER A 516 11.50 -13.42 -10.14
C SER A 516 10.30 -12.56 -9.75
N ILE A 517 9.40 -13.11 -8.95
CA ILE A 517 8.26 -12.38 -8.36
C ILE A 517 8.33 -12.41 -6.84
N THR A 518 8.07 -11.27 -6.21
CA THR A 518 8.01 -11.15 -4.75
C THR A 518 6.55 -11.09 -4.29
N LEU A 519 6.17 -11.98 -3.38
CA LEU A 519 4.82 -12.06 -2.82
C LEU A 519 4.87 -12.09 -1.30
N HIS A 520 3.91 -11.42 -0.67
CA HIS A 520 3.71 -11.46 0.76
C HIS A 520 2.91 -12.71 1.13
N ARG A 521 3.48 -13.55 2.00
CA ARG A 521 2.72 -14.60 2.67
C ARG A 521 1.54 -13.94 3.40
N PRO A 522 0.30 -14.35 3.12
CA PRO A 522 -0.88 -13.74 3.73
C PRO A 522 -1.01 -14.07 5.23
N HIS A 523 -1.84 -13.29 5.90
CA HIS A 523 -2.20 -13.50 7.30
C HIS A 523 -3.72 -13.63 7.48
N PRO A 524 -4.23 -14.77 8.00
CA PRO A 524 -3.51 -16.01 8.32
C PRO A 524 -2.87 -16.63 7.07
N SER A 525 -1.99 -17.63 7.20
CA SER A 525 -1.19 -18.23 6.09
C SER A 525 -2.02 -19.01 5.04
N ARG A 526 -3.00 -18.33 4.44
CA ARG A 526 -3.99 -18.77 3.46
C ARG A 526 -4.26 -17.64 2.46
N ILE A 527 -4.34 -17.99 1.18
CA ILE A 527 -4.74 -17.09 0.10
C ILE A 527 -6.24 -17.32 -0.10
N GLU A 528 -7.06 -16.36 0.30
CA GLU A 528 -8.53 -16.45 0.28
C GLU A 528 -9.19 -15.09 0.04
N GLY A 529 -10.44 -15.12 -0.41
CA GLY A 529 -11.20 -13.90 -0.76
C GLY A 529 -10.46 -13.03 -1.76
N TRP A 530 -10.41 -11.72 -1.48
CA TRP A 530 -9.73 -10.71 -2.28
C TRP A 530 -8.26 -11.04 -2.61
N ARG A 531 -7.57 -11.83 -1.78
CA ARG A 531 -6.16 -12.19 -2.02
C ARG A 531 -5.99 -13.13 -3.21
N LEU A 532 -6.98 -13.95 -3.53
CA LEU A 532 -6.92 -14.80 -4.73
C LEU A 532 -6.79 -13.91 -5.98
N LEU A 533 -7.59 -12.84 -6.05
CA LEU A 533 -7.53 -11.85 -7.12
C LEU A 533 -6.15 -11.20 -7.20
N TYR A 534 -5.59 -10.80 -6.06
CA TYR A 534 -4.26 -10.21 -5.99
C TYR A 534 -3.17 -11.14 -6.53
N PHE A 535 -3.13 -12.37 -6.03
CA PHE A 535 -2.12 -13.35 -6.44
C PHE A 535 -2.27 -13.78 -7.90
N ALA A 536 -3.51 -14.01 -8.35
CA ALA A 536 -3.81 -14.36 -9.74
C ALA A 536 -3.36 -13.24 -10.69
N ASN A 537 -3.72 -11.98 -10.40
CA ASN A 537 -3.32 -10.84 -11.23
C ASN A 537 -1.80 -10.69 -11.29
N ARG A 538 -1.10 -10.81 -10.15
CA ARG A 538 0.37 -10.75 -10.07
C ARG A 538 1.02 -11.81 -10.96
N LEU A 539 0.56 -13.07 -10.92
CA LEU A 539 1.10 -14.14 -11.75
C LEU A 539 0.72 -14.01 -13.23
N LYS A 540 -0.52 -13.60 -13.51
CA LYS A 540 -1.01 -13.36 -14.87
C LYS A 540 -0.20 -12.29 -15.59
N ARG A 541 0.04 -11.15 -14.94
CA ARG A 541 0.84 -10.07 -15.53
C ARG A 541 2.32 -10.41 -15.67
N LYS A 542 2.89 -11.13 -14.70
CA LYS A 542 4.32 -11.46 -14.70
C LYS A 542 4.66 -12.58 -15.69
N TYR A 543 3.83 -13.62 -15.75
CA TYR A 543 4.13 -14.87 -16.46
C TYR A 543 3.13 -15.22 -17.56
N GLY A 544 2.06 -14.43 -17.75
CA GLY A 544 0.98 -14.74 -18.70
C GLY A 544 0.08 -15.88 -18.23
N TRP A 545 0.15 -16.29 -16.96
CA TRP A 545 -0.56 -17.46 -16.46
C TRP A 545 -2.05 -17.20 -16.24
N ASP A 546 -2.85 -18.20 -16.59
CA ASP A 546 -4.29 -18.26 -16.44
C ASP A 546 -4.76 -19.71 -16.18
N GLU A 547 -6.07 -19.93 -16.14
CA GLU A 547 -6.65 -21.26 -15.92
C GLU A 547 -6.22 -22.28 -16.99
N LYS A 548 -5.98 -21.84 -18.23
CA LYS A 548 -5.61 -22.70 -19.37
C LYS A 548 -4.13 -23.02 -19.41
N SER A 549 -3.33 -22.35 -18.57
CA SER A 549 -1.88 -22.52 -18.53
C SER A 549 -1.43 -23.86 -17.93
N PHE A 550 -2.32 -24.58 -17.23
CA PHE A 550 -1.98 -25.79 -16.49
C PHE A 550 -2.90 -26.94 -16.86
N GLU A 551 -2.34 -28.14 -16.98
CA GLU A 551 -3.09 -29.37 -17.19
C GLU A 551 -2.47 -30.52 -16.38
N THR A 552 -3.26 -31.55 -16.12
CA THR A 552 -2.77 -32.73 -15.39
C THR A 552 -1.68 -33.43 -16.20
N GLU A 553 -0.63 -33.84 -15.51
CA GLU A 553 0.46 -34.70 -16.01
C GLU A 553 0.00 -36.01 -16.63
#